data_AF-A0A4S4AW01-F1
#
_entry.id   AF-A0A4S4AW01-F1
#
_cell.length_a   1.000
_cell.length_b   1.000
_cell.length_c   1.000
_cell.angle_alpha   90.00
_cell.angle_beta   90.00
_cell.angle_gamma   90.00
#
_symmetry.space_group_name_H-M   'P 1'
#
loop_
_entity.id
_entity.type
_entity.pdbx_description
1 polymer ?
#
loop_
_entity_poly.entity_id
_entity_poly.type
_entity_poly.pdbx_seq_one_letter_code
_entity_poly.pdbx_strand_id
1 'polypeptide(L)'
;MAGPPSEPPGGRPPGEAAQYCEFDFGECRTNFLPLLHEMSRIATETGELPEILDILLQLMQRHLKVVRGMVSLYEPDSGRIFIHRSVGLTEEEAARGIYAPGEGIIGR
;
A
#
# COMPACT_ATOMS: atom_id res chain seq x y z
N MET A 1 3.09 19.36 55.22
CA MET A 1 2.24 18.23 54.78
C MET A 1 0.92 18.79 54.30
N ALA A 2 0.81 19.08 53.02
CA ALA A 2 -0.45 19.42 52.39
C ALA A 2 -1.08 18.11 51.93
N GLY A 3 -2.19 17.70 52.56
CA GLY A 3 -3.02 16.61 52.03
C GLY A 3 -3.82 17.14 50.84
N PRO A 4 -3.88 16.44 49.71
CA PRO A 4 -4.72 16.87 48.60
C PRO A 4 -6.21 16.64 48.91
N PRO A 5 -7.09 17.48 48.35
CA PRO A 5 -8.53 17.42 48.56
C PRO A 5 -9.19 16.23 47.84
N SER A 6 -10.33 15.84 48.38
CA SER A 6 -11.31 14.84 47.96
C SER A 6 -11.62 14.78 46.45
N GLU A 7 -11.61 13.57 45.88
CA GLU A 7 -12.13 13.25 44.55
C GLU A 7 -13.65 13.53 44.42
N PRO A 8 -14.12 14.17 43.32
CA PRO A 8 -15.49 14.05 42.87
C PRO A 8 -15.67 12.89 41.86
N PRO A 9 -16.90 12.36 41.71
CA PRO A 9 -17.16 11.08 41.07
C PRO A 9 -17.13 11.15 39.54
N GLY A 10 -16.92 9.98 38.94
CA GLY A 10 -16.76 9.77 37.52
C GLY A 10 -17.86 10.40 36.66
N GLY A 11 -17.41 11.07 35.60
CA GLY A 11 -18.18 11.40 34.42
C GLY A 11 -17.24 11.33 33.22
N ARG A 12 -17.26 10.23 32.47
CA ARG A 12 -16.55 10.12 31.20
C ARG A 12 -17.31 10.98 30.17
N PRO A 13 -16.71 12.02 29.56
CA PRO A 13 -17.35 12.68 28.44
C PRO A 13 -17.40 11.72 27.23
N PRO A 14 -18.53 11.65 26.50
CA PRO A 14 -18.62 10.86 25.28
C PRO A 14 -17.86 11.61 24.18
N GLY A 15 -16.65 11.15 23.92
CA GLY A 15 -15.74 11.71 22.92
C GLY A 15 -14.65 10.71 22.60
N GLU A 16 -15.04 9.43 22.53
CA GLU A 16 -14.18 8.34 22.12
C GLU A 16 -14.06 8.34 20.59
N ALA A 17 -13.05 9.05 20.10
CA ALA A 17 -12.38 8.66 18.87
C ALA A 17 -10.94 8.39 19.29
N ALA A 18 -10.66 7.11 19.54
CA ALA A 18 -9.33 6.63 19.86
C ALA A 18 -8.34 7.16 18.80
N GLN A 19 -7.47 8.05 19.23
CA GLN A 19 -6.39 8.60 18.42
C GLN A 19 -5.30 7.55 18.27
N TYR A 20 -5.56 6.54 17.44
CA TYR A 20 -4.56 5.62 16.92
C TYR A 20 -4.19 6.06 15.49
N CYS A 21 -3.65 7.28 15.37
CA CYS A 21 -2.98 7.71 14.13
C CYS A 21 -1.48 7.89 14.42
N GLU A 22 -0.78 6.77 14.59
CA GLU A 22 0.69 6.63 14.47
C GLU A 22 0.89 5.27 13.75
N PHE A 23 1.64 5.10 12.66
CA PHE A 23 2.93 5.66 12.27
C PHE A 23 3.10 5.49 10.72
N ASP A 24 3.69 6.48 10.05
CA ASP A 24 4.58 6.38 8.87
C ASP A 24 4.10 6.26 7.40
N PHE A 25 2.90 6.74 7.01
CA PHE A 25 2.60 7.01 5.59
C PHE A 25 1.83 8.32 5.33
N GLY A 26 1.76 9.23 6.30
CA GLY A 26 1.12 10.53 6.13
C GLY A 26 -0.41 10.53 6.02
N GLU A 27 -1.08 9.38 6.22
CA GLU A 27 -2.53 9.26 6.28
C GLU A 27 -2.96 8.36 7.44
N CYS A 28 -4.03 8.72 8.16
CA CYS A 28 -4.52 7.89 9.26
C CYS A 28 -4.98 6.54 8.72
N ARG A 29 -4.58 5.42 9.35
CA ARG A 29 -4.86 4.03 8.91
C ARG A 29 -6.32 3.77 8.52
N THR A 30 -7.25 4.47 9.15
CA THR A 30 -8.69 4.43 8.83
C THR A 30 -9.00 4.82 7.38
N ASN A 31 -8.20 5.70 6.76
CA ASN A 31 -8.36 6.11 5.35
C ASN A 31 -7.81 5.06 4.36
N PHE A 32 -6.92 4.17 4.81
CA PHE A 32 -6.35 3.10 3.98
C PHE A 32 -7.23 1.85 3.95
N LEU A 33 -8.06 1.62 4.97
CA LEU A 33 -8.96 0.46 5.05
C LEU A 33 -9.98 0.41 3.88
N PRO A 34 -10.65 1.51 3.49
CA PRO A 34 -11.51 1.52 2.31
C PRO A 34 -10.78 1.14 1.02
N LEU A 35 -9.53 1.59 0.87
CA LEU A 35 -8.68 1.27 -0.27
C LEU A 35 -8.38 -0.23 -0.33
N LEU A 36 -7.94 -0.81 0.78
CA LEU A 36 -7.69 -2.26 0.88
C LEU A 36 -8.94 -3.09 0.59
N HIS A 37 -10.10 -2.64 1.08
CA HIS A 37 -11.37 -3.31 0.81
C HIS A 37 -11.74 -3.26 -0.69
N GLU A 38 -11.61 -2.11 -1.34
CA GLU A 38 -11.83 -1.97 -2.79
C GLU A 38 -10.87 -2.87 -3.58
N MET A 39 -9.59 -2.89 -3.20
CA MET A 39 -8.57 -3.77 -3.80
C MET A 39 -8.94 -5.26 -3.66
N SER A 40 -9.32 -5.69 -2.46
CA SER A 40 -9.70 -7.08 -2.20
C SER A 40 -10.94 -7.51 -2.99
N ARG A 41 -11.93 -6.61 -3.12
CA ARG A 41 -13.15 -6.89 -3.88
C ARG A 41 -12.82 -7.09 -5.36
N ILE A 42 -12.09 -6.14 -5.95
CA ILE A 42 -11.72 -6.19 -7.37
C ILE A 42 -10.91 -7.45 -7.67
N ALA A 43 -9.91 -7.76 -6.85
CA ALA A 43 -9.08 -8.96 -7.02
C ALA A 43 -9.88 -10.28 -6.94
N THR A 44 -11.05 -10.28 -6.32
CA THR A 44 -11.93 -11.45 -6.22
C THR A 44 -12.95 -11.50 -7.36
N GLU A 45 -13.28 -10.36 -7.97
CA GLU A 45 -14.27 -10.23 -9.04
C GLU A 45 -13.67 -10.38 -10.44
N THR A 46 -12.45 -9.85 -10.68
CA THR A 46 -11.72 -10.04 -11.94
C THR A 46 -10.88 -11.32 -11.88
N GLY A 47 -11.02 -12.19 -12.89
CA GLY A 47 -10.37 -13.51 -12.89
C GLY A 47 -8.91 -13.51 -13.34
N GLU A 48 -8.45 -12.45 -14.01
CA GLU A 48 -7.15 -12.41 -14.66
C GLU A 48 -6.14 -11.56 -13.88
N LEU A 49 -5.04 -12.18 -13.46
CA LEU A 49 -3.96 -11.55 -12.68
C LEU A 49 -3.49 -10.20 -13.26
N PRO A 50 -3.25 -10.06 -14.57
CA PRO A 50 -2.70 -8.80 -15.08
C PRO A 50 -3.67 -7.62 -14.92
N GLU A 51 -4.97 -7.87 -15.09
CA GLU A 51 -6.02 -6.85 -14.87
C GLU A 51 -6.08 -6.43 -13.40
N ILE A 52 -5.96 -7.39 -12.47
CA ILE A 52 -5.90 -7.11 -11.04
C ILE A 52 -4.71 -6.19 -10.74
N LEU A 53 -3.52 -6.50 -11.26
CA LEU A 53 -2.31 -5.70 -11.03
C LEU A 53 -2.43 -4.28 -11.59
N ASP A 54 -3.03 -4.12 -12.77
CA ASP A 54 -3.28 -2.82 -13.37
C ASP A 54 -4.21 -1.96 -12.51
N ILE A 55 -5.28 -2.55 -11.98
CA ILE A 55 -6.22 -1.84 -11.11
C ILE A 55 -5.54 -1.47 -9.79
N LEU A 56 -4.74 -2.37 -9.20
CA LEU A 56 -3.96 -2.09 -7.99
C LEU A 56 -3.01 -0.90 -8.19
N LEU A 57 -2.24 -0.89 -9.27
CA LEU A 57 -1.31 0.20 -9.58
C LEU A 57 -2.03 1.53 -9.81
N GLN A 58 -3.21 1.53 -10.43
CA GLN A 58 -4.05 2.74 -10.59
C GLN A 58 -4.58 3.26 -9.25
N LEU A 59 -5.03 2.36 -8.37
CA LEU A 59 -5.48 2.71 -7.02
C LEU A 59 -4.34 3.33 -6.19
N MET A 60 -3.13 2.76 -6.27
CA MET A 60 -1.96 3.32 -5.59
C MET A 60 -1.60 4.72 -6.08
N GLN A 61 -1.68 4.99 -7.39
CA GLN A 61 -1.46 6.36 -7.89
C GLN A 61 -2.52 7.33 -7.37
N ARG A 62 -3.79 6.95 -7.41
CA ARG A 62 -4.92 7.81 -7.01
C ARG A 62 -4.89 8.15 -5.52
N HIS A 63 -4.62 7.16 -4.67
CA HIS A 63 -4.80 7.27 -3.23
C HIS A 63 -3.49 7.43 -2.46
N LEU A 64 -2.38 6.86 -2.94
CA LEU A 64 -1.09 6.89 -2.24
C LEU A 64 -0.09 7.88 -2.87
N LYS A 65 -0.54 8.67 -3.86
CA LYS A 65 0.30 9.64 -4.59
C LYS A 65 1.55 9.02 -5.21
N VAL A 66 1.48 7.73 -5.54
CA VAL A 66 2.52 7.04 -6.31
C VAL A 66 2.57 7.71 -7.69
N VAL A 67 3.75 8.17 -8.09
CA VAL A 67 3.95 8.75 -9.44
C VAL A 67 4.43 7.68 -10.42
N ARG A 68 5.27 6.76 -9.93
CA ARG A 68 5.79 5.62 -10.69
C ARG A 68 5.75 4.37 -9.82
N GLY A 69 5.21 3.28 -10.37
CA GLY A 69 5.11 2.00 -9.68
C GLY A 69 5.21 0.85 -10.66
N MET A 70 5.70 -0.29 -10.20
CA MET A 70 5.83 -1.48 -11.04
C MET A 70 5.71 -2.76 -10.23
N VAL A 71 5.19 -3.80 -10.87
CA VAL A 71 5.15 -5.17 -10.37
C VAL A 71 6.08 -5.98 -11.26
N SER A 72 7.12 -6.54 -10.65
CA SER A 72 8.11 -7.36 -11.35
C SER A 72 7.98 -8.82 -10.93
N LEU A 73 8.03 -9.72 -11.90
CA LEU A 73 7.88 -11.16 -11.68
C LEU A 73 9.13 -11.89 -12.17
N TYR A 74 9.52 -12.92 -11.43
CA TYR A 74 10.57 -13.84 -11.82
C TYR A 74 10.04 -14.86 -12.84
N GLU A 75 10.73 -15.01 -13.96
CA GLU A 75 10.45 -16.02 -14.97
C GLU A 75 11.46 -17.17 -14.83
N PRO A 76 11.02 -18.38 -14.45
CA PRO A 76 11.92 -19.52 -14.21
C PRO A 76 12.71 -19.95 -15.45
N ASP A 77 12.13 -19.86 -16.64
CA ASP A 77 12.72 -20.37 -17.87
C ASP A 77 13.94 -19.54 -18.31
N SER A 78 13.86 -18.21 -18.20
CA SER A 78 14.98 -17.32 -18.51
C SER A 78 15.87 -17.04 -17.30
N GLY A 79 15.37 -17.30 -16.08
CA GLY A 79 16.07 -17.00 -14.83
C GLY A 79 16.19 -15.50 -14.56
N ARG A 80 15.30 -14.69 -15.14
CA ARG A 80 15.30 -13.22 -15.07
C ARG A 80 14.04 -12.71 -14.39
N ILE A 81 14.10 -11.48 -13.88
CA ILE A 81 12.98 -10.75 -13.33
C ILE A 81 12.59 -9.66 -14.34
N PHE A 82 11.31 -9.62 -14.72
CA PHE A 82 10.79 -8.64 -15.68
C PHE A 82 9.73 -7.77 -15.04
N ILE A 83 9.67 -6.50 -15.44
CA ILE A 83 8.50 -5.67 -15.16
C ILE A 83 7.30 -6.25 -15.91
N HIS A 84 6.35 -6.81 -15.16
CA HIS A 84 5.14 -7.42 -15.72
C HIS A 84 4.02 -6.41 -15.91
N ARG A 85 3.89 -5.47 -14.97
CA ARG A 85 2.98 -4.31 -15.04
C ARG A 85 3.64 -3.08 -14.43
N SER A 86 3.31 -1.90 -14.96
CA SER A 86 3.84 -0.65 -14.46
C SER A 86 2.88 0.49 -14.65
N VAL A 87 3.15 1.59 -13.95
CA VAL A 87 2.48 2.85 -14.18
C VAL A 87 3.43 4.02 -13.96
N GLY A 88 3.22 5.09 -14.74
CA GLY A 88 4.15 6.22 -14.80
C GLY A 88 5.47 5.94 -15.53
N LEU A 89 5.56 4.79 -16.23
CA LEU A 89 6.64 4.41 -17.13
C LEU A 89 6.10 4.28 -18.56
N THR A 90 6.89 4.62 -19.57
CA THR A 90 6.57 4.26 -20.96
C THR A 90 6.81 2.77 -21.21
N GLU A 91 6.28 2.24 -22.31
CA GLU A 91 6.51 0.84 -22.69
C GLU A 91 8.00 0.55 -22.87
N GLU A 92 8.76 1.47 -23.46
CA GLU A 92 10.20 1.34 -23.66
C GLU A 92 10.97 1.41 -22.33
N GLU A 93 10.53 2.24 -21.38
CA GLU A 93 11.08 2.27 -20.04
C GLU A 93 10.84 0.96 -19.31
N ALA A 94 9.61 0.42 -19.38
CA ALA A 94 9.25 -0.85 -18.75
C ALA A 94 9.99 -2.04 -19.38
N ALA A 95 10.13 -2.09 -20.71
CA ALA A 95 10.80 -3.16 -21.44
C ALA A 95 12.30 -3.29 -21.10
N ARG A 96 12.93 -2.19 -20.66
CA ARG A 96 14.33 -2.21 -20.18
C ARG A 96 14.48 -2.80 -18.78
N GLY A 97 13.39 -2.94 -18.02
CA GLY A 97 13.40 -3.47 -16.65
C GLY A 97 13.55 -4.98 -16.60
N ILE A 98 14.75 -5.48 -16.95
CA ILE A 98 15.12 -6.89 -16.92
C ILE A 98 16.27 -7.09 -15.94
N TYR A 99 16.00 -7.73 -14.81
CA TYR A 99 16.94 -7.84 -13.69
C TYR A 99 17.38 -9.28 -13.45
N ALA A 100 18.59 -9.47 -12.92
CA ALA A 100 19.05 -10.75 -12.40
C ALA A 100 18.64 -10.93 -10.92
N PRO A 101 18.46 -12.17 -10.45
CA PRO A 101 18.49 -12.45 -9.01
C PRO A 101 19.80 -11.92 -8.39
N GLY A 102 19.69 -11.23 -7.25
CA GLY A 102 20.77 -10.53 -6.56
C GLY A 102 21.09 -9.11 -7.08
N GLU A 103 20.45 -8.65 -8.15
CA GLU A 103 20.74 -7.34 -8.76
C GLU A 103 19.98 -6.19 -8.07
N GLY A 104 20.73 -5.20 -7.57
CA GLY A 104 20.13 -3.97 -7.05
C GLY A 104 19.18 -4.20 -5.88
N ILE A 105 18.13 -3.37 -5.79
CA ILE A 105 17.06 -3.51 -4.78
C ILE A 105 16.02 -4.56 -5.22
N ILE A 106 15.75 -4.64 -6.53
CA ILE A 106 14.67 -5.49 -7.09
C ILE A 106 15.03 -6.98 -7.03
N GLY A 107 16.30 -7.34 -7.28
CA GLY A 107 16.73 -8.74 -7.28
C GLY A 107 17.27 -9.23 -5.93
N ARG A 108 17.48 -8.36 -4.94
CA ARG A 108 18.08 -8.73 -3.64
C ARG A 108 17.13 -9.56 -2.78
#